data_AF-A0A2G9NQC2-F1
#
_entry.id   AF-A0A2G9NQC2-F1
#
_cell.length_a   1.000
_cell.length_b   1.000
_cell.length_c   1.000
_cell.angle_alpha   90.00
_cell.angle_beta   90.00
_cell.angle_gamma   90.00
#
_symmetry.space_group_name_H-M   'P 1'
#
loop_
_entity.id
_entity.type
_entity.pdbx_description
1 polymer ?
#
loop_
_entity_poly.entity_id
_entity_poly.type
_entity_poly.pdbx_seq_one_letter_code
_entity_poly.pdbx_strand_id
1 'polypeptide(L)'
;MLNKKEYFILYEITIGRTDLERLKGIYPLNELKKILNKLKKLGLIEIEMKRGKIYGFMETTLGKENLYYKEYSKWFVEYGD
;
A
#
# COMPACT_ATOMS: atom_id res chain seq x y z
N MET A 1 -11.14 -4.59 7.83
CA MET A 1 -10.92 -5.40 6.62
C MET A 1 -10.59 -4.49 5.45
N LEU A 2 -9.60 -4.83 4.62
CA LEU A 2 -9.22 -4.07 3.44
C LEU A 2 -10.09 -4.49 2.25
N ASN A 3 -10.43 -3.54 1.38
CA ASN A 3 -11.03 -3.87 0.08
C ASN A 3 -9.94 -4.18 -0.97
N LYS A 4 -10.37 -4.61 -2.16
CA LYS A 4 -9.46 -5.00 -3.25
C LYS A 4 -8.47 -3.90 -3.67
N LYS A 5 -8.92 -2.63 -3.70
CA LYS A 5 -8.04 -1.50 -4.05
C LYS A 5 -7.02 -1.19 -2.96
N GLU A 6 -7.45 -1.23 -1.70
CA GLU A 6 -6.59 -0.99 -0.55
C GLU A 6 -5.53 -2.09 -0.43
N TYR A 7 -5.92 -3.33 -0.70
CA TYR A 7 -4.98 -4.45 -0.79
C TYR A 7 -3.98 -4.27 -1.92
N PHE A 8 -4.44 -3.91 -3.12
CA PHE A 8 -3.57 -3.70 -4.28
C PHE A 8 -2.51 -2.63 -4.00
N ILE A 9 -2.89 -1.52 -3.36
CA ILE A 9 -1.94 -0.47 -2.98
C ILE A 9 -0.96 -0.94 -1.91
N LEU A 10 -1.42 -1.70 -0.92
CA LEU A 10 -0.52 -2.31 0.06
C LEU A 10 0.49 -3.23 -0.63
N TYR A 11 0.04 -4.06 -1.58
CA TYR A 11 0.89 -4.95 -2.37
C TYR A 11 1.93 -4.19 -3.20
N GLU A 12 1.53 -3.15 -3.94
CA GLU A 12 2.47 -2.31 -4.71
C GLU A 12 3.58 -1.70 -3.84
N ILE A 13 3.22 -1.27 -2.62
CA ILE A 13 4.18 -0.73 -1.64
C ILE A 13 5.18 -1.81 -1.17
N THR A 14 4.82 -3.09 -1.22
CA THR A 14 5.69 -4.19 -0.77
C THR A 14 6.70 -4.67 -1.81
N ILE A 15 6.40 -4.48 -3.10
CA ILE A 15 7.33 -4.84 -4.19
C ILE A 15 8.56 -3.92 -4.18
N GLY A 16 8.49 -2.80 -3.48
CA GLY A 16 9.63 -1.92 -3.21
C GLY A 16 9.18 -0.54 -2.75
N ARG A 17 10.16 0.28 -2.36
CA ARG A 17 9.93 1.68 -1.97
C ARG A 17 9.15 2.40 -3.06
N THR A 18 7.88 2.68 -2.77
CA THR A 18 6.96 3.21 -3.75
C THR A 18 6.72 4.69 -3.48
N ASP A 19 6.97 5.53 -4.48
CA ASP A 19 6.68 6.95 -4.40
C ASP A 19 5.22 7.26 -4.78
N LEU A 20 4.81 8.49 -4.49
CA LEU A 20 3.44 8.92 -4.77
C LEU A 20 3.16 9.00 -6.29
N GLU A 21 4.17 9.24 -7.12
CA GLU A 21 4.01 9.37 -8.57
C GLU A 21 3.67 8.03 -9.23
N ARG A 22 4.34 6.95 -8.81
CA ARG A 22 4.00 5.58 -9.21
C ARG A 22 2.56 5.24 -8.85
N LEU A 23 2.12 5.56 -7.63
CA LEU A 23 0.76 5.29 -7.19
C LEU A 23 -0.30 6.08 -7.99
N LYS A 24 0.00 7.34 -8.36
CA LYS A 24 -0.89 8.17 -9.20
C LYS A 24 -1.12 7.57 -10.59
N GLY A 25 -0.20 6.76 -11.10
CA GLY A 25 -0.39 6.01 -12.34
C GLY A 25 -1.46 4.92 -12.26
N ILE A 26 -1.83 4.50 -11.03
CA ILE A 26 -2.78 3.42 -10.78
C ILE A 26 -4.16 3.99 -10.40
N TYR A 27 -4.21 4.92 -9.45
CA TYR A 27 -5.47 5.49 -8.95
C TYR A 27 -5.41 7.02 -8.87
N PRO A 28 -6.56 7.72 -8.96
CA PRO A 28 -6.64 9.16 -8.76
C PRO A 28 -6.14 9.58 -7.37
N LEU A 29 -5.46 10.74 -7.30
CA LEU A 29 -4.84 11.24 -6.06
C LEU A 29 -5.81 11.33 -4.87
N ASN A 30 -7.06 11.70 -5.11
CA ASN A 30 -8.08 11.80 -4.05
C ASN A 30 -8.41 10.44 -3.43
N GLU A 31 -8.43 9.38 -4.23
CA GLU A 31 -8.67 8.02 -3.78
C GLU A 31 -7.42 7.47 -3.07
N LEU A 32 -6.24 7.68 -3.64
CA LEU A 32 -4.97 7.32 -3.01
C LEU A 32 -4.80 7.93 -1.63
N LYS A 33 -5.09 9.22 -1.46
CA LYS A 33 -5.02 9.87 -0.14
C LYS A 33 -5.89 9.17 0.89
N LYS A 34 -7.08 8.71 0.52
CA LYS A 34 -7.97 7.97 1.42
C LYS A 34 -7.39 6.59 1.76
N ILE A 35 -6.92 5.85 0.75
CA ILE A 35 -6.31 4.53 0.92
C ILE A 35 -5.06 4.62 1.81
N LEU A 36 -4.10 5.48 1.47
CA LEU A 36 -2.85 5.65 2.20
C LEU A 36 -3.08 6.09 3.65
N ASN A 37 -4.03 7.01 3.89
CA ASN A 37 -4.40 7.40 5.26
C ASN A 37 -5.00 6.22 6.04
N LYS A 38 -5.83 5.38 5.40
CA LYS A 38 -6.39 4.20 6.06
C LYS A 38 -5.30 3.17 6.37
N LEU A 39 -4.45 2.83 5.40
CA LEU A 39 -3.34 1.89 5.58
C LEU A 39 -2.39 2.35 6.69
N LYS A 40 -2.07 3.65 6.73
CA LYS A 40 -1.27 4.25 7.80
C LYS A 40 -1.95 4.15 9.17
N LYS A 41 -3.25 4.49 9.26
CA LYS A 41 -4.02 4.39 10.51
C LYS A 41 -4.10 2.96 11.05
N LEU A 42 -4.11 1.99 10.15
CA LEU A 42 -4.09 0.57 10.49
C LEU A 42 -2.67 0.06 10.84
N GLY A 43 -1.65 0.92 10.77
CA GLY A 43 -0.27 0.54 11.02
C GLY A 43 0.31 -0.41 9.99
N LEU A 44 -0.25 -0.45 8.77
CA LEU A 44 0.19 -1.36 7.71
C LEU A 44 1.33 -0.78 6.87
N ILE A 45 1.40 0.55 6.78
CA ILE A 45 2.45 1.27 6.06
C ILE A 45 3.03 2.41 6.89
N GLU A 46 4.25 2.77 6.58
CA GLU A 46 4.92 3.99 7.06
C GLU A 46 5.14 4.97 5.90
N ILE A 47 5.11 6.27 6.23
CA ILE A 47 5.43 7.33 5.28
C ILE A 47 6.86 7.75 5.54
N GLU A 48 7.69 7.62 4.52
CA GLU A 48 9.07 8.05 4.58
C GLU A 48 9.20 9.51 4.16
N MET A 49 9.78 10.32 5.03
CA MET A 49 9.94 11.75 4.83
C MET A 49 11.41 12.09 4.59
N LYS A 50 11.71 12.87 3.56
CA LYS A 50 13.06 13.39 3.28
C LYS A 50 13.00 14.89 3.06
N ARG A 51 13.76 15.66 3.85
CA ARG A 51 13.79 17.14 3.78
C ARG A 51 12.40 17.79 3.84
N GLY A 52 11.53 17.26 4.71
CA GLY A 52 10.15 17.76 4.90
C GLY A 52 9.15 17.40 3.81
N LYS A 53 9.53 16.58 2.81
CA LYS A 53 8.65 16.09 1.75
C LYS A 53 8.44 14.58 1.89
N ILE A 54 7.26 14.11 1.45
CA ILE A 54 7.00 12.67 1.32
C ILE A 54 7.92 12.16 0.22
N TYR A 55 8.84 11.27 0.61
CA TYR A 55 9.72 10.58 -0.32
C TYR A 55 9.06 9.31 -0.85
N GLY A 56 8.36 8.57 0.00
CA GLY A 56 7.68 7.35 -0.40
C GLY A 56 6.95 6.68 0.74
N PHE A 57 6.51 5.46 0.47
CA PHE A 57 5.79 4.61 1.39
C PHE A 57 6.53 3.28 1.52
N MET A 58 6.54 2.75 2.73
CA MET A 58 7.10 1.44 3.03
C MET A 58 6.08 0.59 3.77
N GLU A 59 6.12 -0.71 3.55
CA GLU A 59 5.35 -1.66 4.34
C GLU A 59 5.89 -1.73 5.77
N THR A 60 5.02 -2.11 6.70
CA THR A 60 5.43 -2.55 8.04
C THR A 60 5.40 -4.07 8.12
N THR A 61 5.96 -4.63 9.20
CA THR A 61 5.78 -6.05 9.53
C THR A 61 4.31 -6.46 9.57
N LEU A 62 3.44 -5.62 10.14
CA LEU A 62 1.99 -5.89 10.20
C LEU A 62 1.33 -5.83 8.81
N GLY A 63 1.77 -4.92 7.95
CA GLY A 63 1.37 -4.84 6.55
C GLY A 63 1.71 -6.11 5.79
N LYS A 64 2.94 -6.58 5.97
CA LYS A 64 3.44 -7.83 5.38
C LYS A 64 2.61 -9.03 5.82
N GLU A 65 2.37 -9.19 7.12
CA GLU A 65 1.52 -10.28 7.65
C GLU A 65 0.08 -10.23 7.10
N ASN A 66 -0.47 -9.02 6.88
CA ASN A 66 -1.79 -8.85 6.27
C ASN A 66 -1.85 -9.38 4.83
N LEU A 67 -0.76 -9.24 4.07
CA LEU A 67 -0.71 -9.75 2.70
C LEU A 67 -0.77 -11.27 2.62
N TYR A 68 -0.20 -11.97 3.61
CA TYR A 68 -0.16 -13.44 3.64
C TYR A 68 -1.42 -14.09 4.26
N TYR A 69 -2.43 -13.30 4.65
CA TYR A 69 -3.67 -13.84 5.20
C TYR A 69 -4.56 -14.47 4.10
N LYS A 70 -5.19 -15.62 4.41
CA LYS A 70 -5.85 -16.55 3.43
C LYS A 70 -6.88 -15.94 2.46
N GLU A 71 -7.54 -14.83 2.80
CA GLU A 71 -8.48 -14.17 1.87
C GLU A 71 -7.75 -13.38 0.79
N TYR A 72 -6.60 -12.81 1.14
CA TYR A 72 -5.80 -11.97 0.26
C TYR A 72 -4.91 -12.78 -0.67
N SER A 73 -4.57 -14.01 -0.32
CA SER A 73 -3.89 -14.94 -1.24
C SER A 73 -4.67 -15.17 -2.53
N LYS A 74 -6.01 -15.05 -2.54
CA LYS A 74 -6.78 -15.12 -3.79
C LYS A 74 -6.53 -13.93 -4.71
N TRP A 75 -6.47 -12.71 -4.14
CA TRP A 75 -6.10 -11.53 -4.92
C TRP A 75 -4.61 -11.51 -5.25
N PHE A 76 -3.76 -12.06 -4.39
CA PHE A 76 -2.34 -12.27 -4.69
C PHE A 76 -2.16 -13.13 -5.94
N VAL A 77 -2.92 -14.23 -6.11
CA VAL A 77 -2.88 -15.05 -7.33
C VAL A 77 -3.38 -14.30 -8.58
N GLU A 78 -4.24 -13.29 -8.42
CA GLU A 78 -4.68 -12.46 -9.56
C GLU A 78 -3.66 -11.37 -9.97
N TYR A 79 -2.74 -10.98 -9.07
CA TYR A 79 -1.83 -9.85 -9.26
C TYR A 79 -0.33 -10.18 -9.19
N GLY A 80 0.01 -11.34 -8.63
CA GLY A 80 1.36 -11.88 -8.53
C GLY A 80 1.54 -12.98 -9.57
N ASP A 81 2.15 -12.59 -10.69
CA ASP A 81 2.74 -13.49 -11.69
C ASP A 81 4.21 -13.77 -11.31
#